data_AF-A0A5Q2N1H5-F1
#
_entry.id   AF-A0A5Q2N1H5-F1
#
_cell.length_a   1.000
_cell.length_b   1.000
_cell.length_c   1.000
_cell.angle_alpha   90.00
_cell.angle_beta   90.00
_cell.angle_gamma   90.00
#
_symmetry.space_group_name_H-M   'P 1'
#
loop_
_entity.id
_entity.type
_entity.pdbx_description
1 polymer ?
#
loop_
_entity_poly.entity_id
_entity_poly.type
_entity_poly.pdbx_seq_one_letter_code
_entity_poly.pdbx_strand_id
1 'polypeptide(L)'
;MSLPIYFRKVIIGFYFLLLSFFLPSPLYAYEVVISSIDLPVPADSGLHNAKKAAEYINGTIVKPGETFSFNQVVGRRTVERGFVRGGVFSYVNGQWVTVQGLGGGICRTSTALHQAVEQADLQIIERHLHTVPVSYAPRGTDATVYWGILDYKFRNNKENPIHINMASRDNILKVRLYERLHQEAPFPITVNERLLSFSFSPLLIQNKTMVPLHSFAEQIEAQLIYLPESNLVTLQYGEQKITIDMAVSKLEKDENSIILEPAVRSLNNHIMVPLRDLIVALGGEIDWNETSRSITIYLSTPEDKSALELESESKPELEPALHFEPESASAPEEEEVEWRERDDLEQSFRLEEVFDQNGSTLFDFHEQ
;
A
#
# COMPACT_ATOMS: atom_id res chain seq x y z
N MET A 1 30.75 21.45 -45.31
CA MET A 1 29.70 22.46 -45.03
C MET A 1 29.10 22.16 -43.66
N SER A 2 29.56 22.89 -42.64
CA SER A 2 29.08 22.79 -41.26
C SER A 2 27.75 23.52 -41.13
N LEU A 3 26.69 22.81 -40.71
CA LEU A 3 25.41 23.46 -40.38
C LEU A 3 25.63 24.47 -39.22
N PRO A 4 25.01 25.66 -39.28
CA PRO A 4 25.18 26.69 -38.28
C PRO A 4 24.65 26.24 -36.91
N ILE A 5 25.41 26.58 -35.85
CA ILE A 5 25.20 26.20 -34.44
C ILE A 5 23.78 26.52 -33.93
N TYR A 6 23.10 27.50 -34.53
CA TYR A 6 21.72 27.87 -34.21
C TYR A 6 20.68 26.79 -34.55
N PHE A 7 20.90 25.98 -35.58
CA PHE A 7 19.97 24.90 -35.97
C PHE A 7 20.01 23.72 -34.99
N ARG A 8 21.14 23.51 -34.30
CA ARG A 8 21.32 22.40 -33.35
C ARG A 8 20.52 22.59 -32.06
N LYS A 9 20.30 23.84 -31.61
CA LYS A 9 19.51 24.14 -30.40
C LYS A 9 17.99 23.99 -30.62
N VAL A 10 17.49 24.28 -31.82
CA VAL A 10 16.06 24.15 -32.14
C VAL A 10 15.65 22.67 -32.28
N ILE A 11 16.53 21.82 -32.82
CA ILE A 11 16.26 20.38 -32.99
C ILE A 11 16.29 19.64 -31.65
N ILE A 12 17.19 20.00 -30.71
CA ILE A 12 17.24 19.40 -29.37
C ILE A 12 16.02 19.79 -28.53
N GLY A 13 15.55 21.04 -28.64
CA GLY A 13 14.31 21.49 -27.98
C GLY A 13 13.05 20.81 -28.52
N PHE A 14 13.02 20.50 -29.83
CA PHE A 14 11.89 19.78 -30.44
C PHE A 14 11.88 18.29 -30.09
N TYR A 15 13.05 17.66 -29.94
CA TYR A 15 13.16 16.26 -29.47
C TYR A 15 12.74 16.10 -28.00
N PHE A 16 13.05 17.07 -27.13
CA PHE A 16 12.56 17.07 -25.74
C PHE A 16 11.04 17.26 -25.65
N LEU A 17 10.45 18.07 -26.54
CA LEU A 17 9.00 18.28 -26.57
C LEU A 17 8.24 17.04 -27.13
N LEU A 18 8.84 16.28 -28.05
CA LEU A 18 8.25 15.06 -28.62
C LEU A 18 8.42 13.82 -27.73
N LEU A 19 9.48 13.73 -26.91
CA LEU A 19 9.66 12.59 -26.00
C LEU A 19 8.67 12.61 -24.82
N SER A 20 8.17 13.78 -24.41
CA SER A 20 7.15 13.90 -23.35
C SER A 20 5.75 13.47 -23.77
N PHE A 21 5.47 13.28 -25.08
CA PHE A 21 4.18 12.80 -25.58
C PHE A 21 4.10 11.27 -25.75
N PHE A 22 5.20 10.55 -25.51
CA PHE A 22 5.27 9.09 -25.67
C PHE A 22 5.71 8.35 -24.40
N LEU A 23 5.61 8.98 -23.23
CA LEU A 23 5.52 8.18 -22.01
C LEU A 23 4.11 7.59 -21.98
N PRO A 24 3.93 6.26 -22.08
CA PRO A 24 2.62 5.68 -21.89
C PRO A 24 2.13 6.16 -20.52
N SER A 25 0.98 6.84 -20.50
CA SER A 25 0.29 7.12 -19.25
C SER A 25 0.25 5.81 -18.48
N PRO A 26 0.64 5.80 -17.21
CA PRO A 26 0.61 4.57 -16.46
C PRO A 26 -0.77 3.95 -16.53
N LEU A 27 -0.85 2.67 -16.91
CA LEU A 27 -2.10 1.95 -16.92
C LEU A 27 -2.46 1.70 -15.45
N TYR A 28 -3.36 2.50 -14.90
CA TYR A 28 -4.01 2.15 -13.64
C TYR A 28 -4.98 1.02 -13.92
N ALA A 29 -4.65 -0.19 -13.47
CA ALA A 29 -5.52 -1.34 -13.70
C ALA A 29 -6.70 -1.43 -12.73
N TYR A 30 -6.61 -0.77 -11.58
CA TYR A 30 -7.57 -0.96 -10.52
C TYR A 30 -7.81 0.29 -9.69
N GLU A 31 -9.06 0.42 -9.25
CA GLU A 31 -9.53 1.46 -8.34
C GLU A 31 -10.01 0.78 -7.07
N VAL A 32 -9.39 1.12 -5.94
CA VAL A 32 -9.75 0.57 -4.62
C VAL A 32 -10.49 1.62 -3.84
N VAL A 33 -11.70 1.30 -3.38
CA VAL A 33 -12.48 2.23 -2.57
C VAL A 33 -11.78 2.38 -1.22
N ILE A 34 -11.32 3.59 -0.91
CA ILE A 34 -10.68 3.94 0.37
C ILE A 34 -11.60 4.75 1.29
N SER A 35 -12.69 5.30 0.75
CA SER A 35 -13.75 5.94 1.52
C SER A 35 -15.07 5.92 0.75
N SER A 36 -16.18 5.81 1.50
CA SER A 36 -17.54 5.93 0.97
C SER A 36 -18.42 6.67 1.97
N ILE A 37 -18.90 7.85 1.58
CA ILE A 37 -19.80 8.68 2.38
C ILE A 37 -21.12 8.86 1.63
N ASP A 38 -22.22 8.62 2.34
CA ASP A 38 -23.57 8.99 1.94
C ASP A 38 -24.06 10.06 2.91
N LEU A 39 -24.13 11.32 2.46
CA LEU A 39 -24.58 12.45 3.28
C LEU A 39 -26.02 12.84 2.90
N PRO A 40 -27.02 12.57 3.76
CA PRO A 40 -28.35 13.12 3.61
C PRO A 40 -28.31 14.64 3.78
N VAL A 41 -28.94 15.36 2.86
CA VAL A 41 -29.00 16.82 2.87
C VAL A 41 -30.46 17.30 2.75
N PRO A 42 -30.80 18.49 3.29
CA PRO A 42 -32.14 19.04 3.18
C PRO A 42 -32.60 19.21 1.74
N ALA A 43 -33.86 18.86 1.46
CA ALA A 43 -34.51 19.00 0.16
C ALA A 43 -35.01 20.44 -0.07
N ASP A 44 -34.08 21.39 -0.14
CA ASP A 44 -34.33 22.80 -0.42
C ASP A 44 -33.52 23.29 -1.64
N SER A 45 -33.56 24.59 -1.95
CA SER A 45 -32.79 25.14 -3.08
C SER A 45 -31.28 24.96 -2.97
N GLY A 46 -30.75 24.75 -1.75
CA GLY A 46 -29.35 24.42 -1.53
C GLY A 46 -28.96 23.05 -2.07
N LEU A 47 -29.91 22.12 -2.21
CA LEU A 47 -29.68 20.80 -2.80
C LEU A 47 -29.24 20.92 -4.26
N HIS A 48 -29.88 21.80 -5.03
CA HIS A 48 -29.52 22.05 -6.44
C HIS A 48 -28.06 22.49 -6.56
N ASN A 49 -27.65 23.47 -5.75
CA ASN A 49 -26.28 23.97 -5.76
C ASN A 49 -25.27 22.92 -5.32
N ALA A 50 -25.63 22.10 -4.34
CA ALA A 50 -24.78 21.03 -3.87
C ALA A 50 -24.58 19.93 -4.94
N LYS A 51 -25.66 19.53 -5.63
CA LYS A 51 -25.60 18.63 -6.79
C LYS A 51 -24.73 19.20 -7.91
N LYS A 52 -24.92 20.48 -8.24
CA LYS A 52 -24.14 21.14 -9.30
C LYS A 52 -22.64 21.18 -8.97
N ALA A 53 -22.28 21.44 -7.71
CA ALA A 53 -20.89 21.39 -7.29
C ALA A 53 -20.30 19.97 -7.32
N ALA A 54 -21.10 18.96 -6.96
CA ALA A 54 -20.71 17.57 -7.06
C ALA A 54 -20.37 17.19 -8.52
N GLU A 55 -21.17 17.65 -9.49
CA GLU A 55 -20.88 17.44 -10.93
C GLU A 55 -19.52 18.02 -11.35
N TYR A 56 -19.14 19.20 -10.85
CA TYR A 56 -17.84 19.82 -11.16
C TYR A 56 -16.65 19.07 -10.56
N ILE A 57 -16.86 18.38 -9.43
CA ILE A 57 -15.79 17.66 -8.70
C ILE A 57 -15.67 16.21 -9.20
N ASN A 58 -16.78 15.61 -9.65
CA ASN A 58 -16.83 14.23 -10.10
C ASN A 58 -15.77 13.95 -11.19
N GLY A 59 -15.00 12.88 -11.01
CA GLY A 59 -13.96 12.47 -11.95
C GLY A 59 -12.59 13.14 -11.72
N THR A 60 -12.46 14.00 -10.70
CA THR A 60 -11.16 14.61 -10.39
C THR A 60 -10.15 13.55 -9.96
N ILE A 61 -8.95 13.60 -10.54
CA ILE A 61 -7.80 12.78 -10.13
C ILE A 61 -6.80 13.69 -9.41
N VAL A 62 -6.47 13.36 -8.16
CA VAL A 62 -5.48 14.06 -7.34
C VAL A 62 -4.22 13.19 -7.28
N LYS A 63 -3.15 13.60 -7.96
CA LYS A 63 -1.88 12.85 -8.02
C LYS A 63 -1.18 12.80 -6.65
N PRO A 64 -0.26 11.85 -6.44
CA PRO A 64 0.60 11.85 -5.25
C PRO A 64 1.28 13.20 -5.04
N GLY A 65 1.19 13.73 -3.82
CA GLY A 65 1.70 15.05 -3.43
C GLY A 65 0.86 16.25 -3.89
N GLU A 66 -0.12 16.07 -4.79
CA GLU A 66 -0.97 17.15 -5.30
C GLU A 66 -1.99 17.62 -4.25
N THR A 67 -2.26 18.92 -4.24
CA THR A 67 -3.29 19.53 -3.39
C THR A 67 -4.54 19.85 -4.21
N PHE A 68 -5.66 19.25 -3.82
CA PHE A 68 -6.98 19.62 -4.31
C PHE A 68 -7.45 20.93 -3.66
N SER A 69 -8.09 21.80 -4.45
CA SER A 69 -8.80 22.98 -3.96
C SER A 69 -10.25 22.97 -4.45
N PHE A 70 -11.18 23.03 -3.52
CA PHE A 70 -12.61 23.03 -3.83
C PHE A 70 -13.02 24.24 -4.67
N ASN A 71 -12.52 25.43 -4.33
CA ASN A 71 -12.78 26.62 -5.11
C ASN A 71 -12.11 26.55 -6.48
N GLN A 72 -10.88 26.06 -6.61
CA GLN A 72 -10.22 25.94 -7.92
C GLN A 72 -11.01 25.03 -8.87
N VAL A 73 -11.55 23.91 -8.37
CA VAL A 73 -12.31 22.95 -9.19
C VAL A 73 -13.73 23.43 -9.50
N VAL A 74 -14.47 23.91 -8.49
CA VAL A 74 -15.87 24.30 -8.70
C VAL A 74 -16.01 25.70 -9.30
N GLY A 75 -15.07 26.60 -9.00
CA GLY A 75 -15.05 27.98 -9.47
C GLY A 75 -16.07 28.90 -8.80
N ARG A 76 -16.23 30.10 -9.36
CA ARG A 76 -17.24 31.07 -8.92
C ARG A 76 -18.65 30.52 -9.14
N ARG A 77 -19.54 30.71 -8.16
CA ARG A 77 -20.94 30.28 -8.24
C ARG A 77 -21.73 31.33 -8.99
N THR A 78 -22.01 31.11 -10.26
CA THR A 78 -22.78 32.02 -11.12
C THR A 78 -23.99 31.33 -11.75
N VAL A 79 -24.97 32.11 -12.22
CA VAL A 79 -26.18 31.57 -12.85
C VAL A 79 -25.84 30.84 -14.14
N GLU A 80 -24.90 31.37 -14.92
CA GLU A 80 -24.43 30.79 -16.19
C GLU A 80 -23.75 29.43 -15.98
N ARG A 81 -23.19 29.21 -14.79
CA ARG A 81 -22.60 27.93 -14.35
C ARG A 81 -23.63 27.00 -13.68
N GLY A 82 -24.91 27.36 -13.73
CA GLY A 82 -26.02 26.55 -13.25
C GLY A 82 -26.30 26.66 -11.75
N PHE A 83 -25.72 27.64 -11.05
CA PHE A 83 -26.02 27.88 -9.63
C PHE A 83 -27.25 28.75 -9.45
N VAL A 84 -28.04 28.47 -8.41
CA VAL A 84 -29.27 29.18 -8.05
C VAL A 84 -29.14 29.88 -6.69
N ARG A 85 -30.09 30.75 -6.36
CA ARG A 85 -30.16 31.34 -5.02
C ARG A 85 -30.61 30.29 -4.00
N GLY A 86 -29.91 30.25 -2.86
CA GLY A 86 -30.24 29.40 -1.73
C GLY A 86 -29.86 30.06 -0.41
N GLY A 87 -30.13 29.37 0.70
CA GLY A 87 -29.82 29.86 2.04
C GLY A 87 -28.31 30.04 2.25
N VAL A 88 -27.93 31.23 2.70
CA VAL A 88 -26.58 31.60 3.13
C VAL A 88 -26.70 32.23 4.51
N PHE A 89 -25.88 31.78 5.45
CA PHE A 89 -25.79 32.44 6.76
C PHE A 89 -25.09 33.79 6.61
N SER A 90 -25.71 34.83 7.13
CA SER A 90 -25.17 36.19 7.14
C SER A 90 -25.40 36.83 8.51
N TYR A 91 -24.46 37.67 8.92
CA TYR A 91 -24.56 38.39 10.18
C TYR A 91 -25.14 39.78 9.90
N VAL A 92 -26.39 39.99 10.30
CA VAL A 92 -27.15 41.23 10.06
C VAL A 92 -27.68 41.74 11.39
N ASN A 93 -27.44 43.01 11.70
CA ASN A 93 -27.91 43.66 12.94
C ASN A 93 -27.54 42.91 14.24
N GLY A 94 -26.34 42.33 14.31
CA GLY A 94 -25.88 41.61 15.50
C GLY A 94 -26.40 40.17 15.64
N GLN A 95 -27.14 39.66 14.65
CA GLN A 95 -27.71 38.32 14.66
C GLN A 95 -27.39 37.53 13.38
N TRP A 96 -27.20 36.23 13.53
CA TRP A 96 -27.09 35.32 12.38
C TRP A 96 -28.47 35.08 11.79
N VAL A 97 -28.62 35.39 10.50
CA VAL A 97 -29.85 35.17 9.73
C VAL A 97 -29.53 34.42 8.44
N THR A 98 -30.52 33.69 7.92
CA THR A 98 -30.42 33.04 6.61
C THR A 98 -30.96 33.99 5.55
N VAL A 99 -30.09 34.41 4.63
CA VAL A 99 -30.47 35.23 3.46
C VAL A 99 -30.34 34.40 2.18
N GLN A 100 -30.99 34.87 1.10
CA GLN A 100 -30.90 34.21 -0.20
C GLN A 100 -29.71 34.73 -1.00
N GLY A 101 -28.66 33.91 -1.09
CA GLY A 101 -27.43 34.19 -1.84
C GLY A 101 -27.21 33.20 -2.98
N LEU A 102 -26.53 33.65 -4.04
CA LEU A 102 -26.17 32.77 -5.16
C LEU A 102 -25.19 31.69 -4.70
N GLY A 103 -25.49 30.43 -4.97
CA GLY A 103 -24.71 29.30 -4.46
C GLY A 103 -24.97 28.96 -2.99
N GLY A 104 -26.03 29.47 -2.36
CA GLY A 104 -26.38 29.04 -1.00
C GLY A 104 -26.58 27.52 -0.90
N GLY A 105 -26.14 26.92 0.20
CA GLY A 105 -26.11 25.46 0.39
C GLY A 105 -24.89 24.73 -0.18
N ILE A 106 -23.95 25.43 -0.82
CA ILE A 106 -22.74 24.82 -1.42
C ILE A 106 -21.88 24.04 -0.41
N CYS A 107 -21.87 24.46 0.85
CA CYS A 107 -21.04 23.85 1.90
C CYS A 107 -21.42 22.39 2.20
N ARG A 108 -22.60 21.94 1.76
CA ARG A 108 -23.01 20.53 1.83
C ARG A 108 -22.06 19.63 1.04
N THR A 109 -21.63 20.09 -0.13
CA THR A 109 -20.70 19.34 -0.99
C THR A 109 -19.30 19.30 -0.41
N SER A 110 -18.79 20.45 0.09
CA SER A 110 -17.48 20.47 0.77
C SER A 110 -17.49 19.65 2.05
N THR A 111 -18.59 19.63 2.79
CA THR A 111 -18.76 18.79 3.99
C THR A 111 -18.76 17.30 3.64
N ALA A 112 -19.54 16.88 2.65
CA ALA A 112 -19.56 15.49 2.21
C ALA A 112 -18.17 15.03 1.73
N LEU A 113 -17.49 15.88 0.95
CA LEU A 113 -16.13 15.61 0.50
C LEU A 113 -15.15 15.56 1.68
N HIS A 114 -15.28 16.46 2.65
CA HIS A 114 -14.43 16.50 3.82
C HIS A 114 -14.51 15.23 4.66
N GLN A 115 -15.73 14.76 4.95
CA GLN A 115 -15.91 13.50 5.68
C GLN A 115 -15.28 12.31 4.95
N ALA A 116 -15.33 12.29 3.62
CA ALA A 116 -14.71 11.24 2.83
C ALA A 116 -13.18 11.32 2.85
N VAL A 117 -12.63 12.53 2.75
CA VAL A 117 -11.18 12.79 2.83
C VAL A 117 -10.63 12.42 4.22
N GLU A 118 -11.37 12.75 5.28
CA GLU A 118 -11.02 12.38 6.66
C GLU A 118 -11.06 10.86 6.87
N GLN A 119 -12.12 10.19 6.41
CA GLN A 119 -12.20 8.71 6.46
C GLN A 119 -11.08 8.03 5.66
N ALA A 120 -10.64 8.63 4.56
CA ALA A 120 -9.55 8.12 3.73
C ALA A 120 -8.14 8.42 4.27
N ASP A 121 -8.02 9.10 5.41
CA ASP A 121 -6.75 9.55 6.00
C ASP A 121 -5.87 10.31 4.98
N LEU A 122 -6.50 11.28 4.31
CA LEU A 122 -5.83 12.22 3.42
C LEU A 122 -5.51 13.52 4.16
N GLN A 123 -4.35 14.12 3.88
CA GLN A 123 -3.88 15.28 4.61
C GLN A 123 -4.76 16.51 4.35
N ILE A 124 -5.47 16.99 5.38
CA ILE A 124 -6.24 18.23 5.31
C ILE A 124 -5.28 19.42 5.36
N ILE A 125 -5.38 20.32 4.36
CA ILE A 125 -4.52 21.51 4.22
C ILE A 125 -5.26 22.78 4.65
N GLU A 126 -6.53 22.88 4.29
CA GLU A 126 -7.36 24.02 4.68
C GLU A 126 -8.78 23.53 4.95
N ARG A 127 -9.30 23.88 6.12
CA ARG A 127 -10.66 23.59 6.54
C ARG A 127 -11.14 24.68 7.48
N HIS A 128 -12.37 25.11 7.28
CA HIS A 128 -13.07 26.06 8.15
C HIS A 128 -14.38 25.45 8.62
N LEU A 129 -14.75 25.70 9.87
CA LEU A 129 -16.02 25.27 10.45
C LEU A 129 -17.08 26.37 10.30
N HIS A 130 -18.35 25.98 10.21
CA HIS A 130 -19.43 26.96 10.34
C HIS A 130 -19.44 27.52 11.76
N THR A 131 -19.63 28.84 11.87
CA THR A 131 -19.84 29.53 13.15
C THR A 131 -21.20 29.20 13.77
N VAL A 132 -22.17 28.78 12.94
CA VAL A 132 -23.53 28.41 13.34
C VAL A 132 -23.75 26.94 12.99
N PRO A 133 -24.39 26.14 13.88
CA PRO A 133 -24.70 24.75 13.58
C PRO A 133 -25.51 24.58 12.29
N VAL A 134 -25.17 23.54 11.53
CA VAL A 134 -25.87 23.16 10.29
C VAL A 134 -26.66 21.88 10.52
N SER A 135 -27.80 21.74 9.84
CA SER A 135 -28.70 20.59 10.03
C SER A 135 -28.23 19.30 9.36
N TYR A 136 -27.23 19.38 8.48
CA TYR A 136 -26.77 18.26 7.64
C TYR A 136 -25.46 17.64 8.10
N ALA A 137 -24.88 18.09 9.22
CA ALA A 137 -23.64 17.51 9.76
C ALA A 137 -23.54 17.73 11.28
N PRO A 138 -23.03 16.74 12.04
CA PRO A 138 -22.64 16.95 13.43
C PRO A 138 -21.65 18.10 13.59
N ARG A 139 -21.70 18.75 14.75
CA ARG A 139 -20.82 19.88 15.07
C ARG A 139 -19.35 19.46 14.95
N GLY A 140 -18.57 20.22 14.19
CA GLY A 140 -17.13 19.95 14.04
C GLY A 140 -16.81 18.87 13.01
N THR A 141 -17.77 18.41 12.22
CA THR A 141 -17.55 17.48 11.08
C THR A 141 -17.82 18.15 9.73
N ASP A 142 -18.16 19.43 9.74
CA ASP A 142 -18.49 20.20 8.56
C ASP A 142 -17.26 20.91 7.97
N ALA A 143 -17.39 21.35 6.72
CA ALA A 143 -16.41 22.18 6.04
C ALA A 143 -17.12 23.31 5.28
N THR A 144 -16.85 24.55 5.68
CA THR A 144 -17.37 25.77 5.05
C THR A 144 -16.48 26.22 3.91
N VAL A 145 -17.11 26.73 2.84
CA VAL A 145 -16.45 27.30 1.67
C VAL A 145 -17.16 28.58 1.24
N TYR A 146 -16.37 29.55 0.79
CA TYR A 146 -16.85 30.81 0.23
C TYR A 146 -15.89 31.27 -0.86
N TRP A 147 -16.41 31.46 -2.07
CA TRP A 147 -15.57 31.81 -3.23
C TRP A 147 -14.71 33.05 -2.96
N GLY A 148 -13.40 32.90 -3.11
CA GLY A 148 -12.42 33.97 -2.94
C GLY A 148 -12.07 34.32 -1.50
N ILE A 149 -12.65 33.64 -0.50
CA ILE A 149 -12.36 33.90 0.93
C ILE A 149 -12.02 32.61 1.69
N LEU A 150 -12.93 31.63 1.69
CA LEU A 150 -12.77 30.37 2.43
C LEU A 150 -12.71 29.20 1.45
N ASP A 151 -11.68 28.37 1.56
CA ASP A 151 -11.55 27.18 0.72
C ASP A 151 -11.54 25.89 1.55
N TYR A 152 -11.76 24.78 0.86
CA TYR A 152 -11.48 23.46 1.40
C TYR A 152 -10.38 22.82 0.56
N LYS A 153 -9.26 22.49 1.20
CA LYS A 153 -8.09 21.92 0.54
C LYS A 153 -7.59 20.69 1.27
N PHE A 154 -7.18 19.70 0.50
CA PHE A 154 -6.48 18.53 1.01
C PHE A 154 -5.37 18.12 0.05
N ARG A 155 -4.34 17.47 0.57
CA ARG A 155 -3.23 16.91 -0.20
C ARG A 155 -3.36 15.40 -0.24
N ASN A 156 -3.10 14.82 -1.41
CA ASN A 156 -2.87 13.39 -1.52
C ASN A 156 -1.48 13.05 -0.98
N ASN A 157 -1.41 12.60 0.27
CA ASN A 157 -0.20 12.10 0.93
C ASN A 157 0.04 10.60 0.72
N LYS A 158 -0.71 9.95 -0.19
CA LYS A 158 -0.51 8.55 -0.56
C LYS A 158 0.38 8.43 -1.80
N GLU A 159 0.89 7.22 -2.05
CA GLU A 159 1.78 6.92 -3.17
C GLU A 159 1.07 6.87 -4.52
N ASN A 160 -0.25 6.71 -4.51
CA ASN A 160 -1.06 6.52 -5.72
C ASN A 160 -2.09 7.64 -5.89
N PRO A 161 -2.52 7.95 -7.12
CA PRO A 161 -3.53 8.98 -7.34
C PRO A 161 -4.87 8.63 -6.69
N ILE A 162 -5.59 9.66 -6.24
CA ILE A 162 -6.94 9.53 -5.73
C ILE A 162 -7.94 10.00 -6.77
N HIS A 163 -8.88 9.12 -7.13
CA HIS A 163 -10.05 9.46 -7.94
C HIS A 163 -11.23 9.82 -7.04
N ILE A 164 -11.78 11.02 -7.25
CA ILE A 164 -12.97 11.51 -6.54
C ILE A 164 -14.20 11.23 -7.40
N ASN A 165 -15.04 10.29 -6.97
CA ASN A 165 -16.35 10.07 -7.55
C ASN A 165 -17.42 10.76 -6.71
N MET A 166 -18.20 11.62 -7.36
CA MET A 166 -19.31 12.33 -6.75
C MET A 166 -20.59 11.96 -7.48
N ALA A 167 -21.60 11.52 -6.74
CA ALA A 167 -22.93 11.27 -7.28
C ALA A 167 -23.99 11.88 -6.35
N SER A 168 -25.19 12.04 -6.87
CA SER A 168 -26.33 12.37 -6.03
C SER A 168 -27.57 11.61 -6.49
N ARG A 169 -28.29 11.08 -5.51
CA ARG A 169 -29.59 10.42 -5.71
C ARG A 169 -30.54 10.97 -4.67
N ASP A 170 -31.73 11.38 -5.11
CA ASP A 170 -32.73 12.01 -4.24
C ASP A 170 -32.13 13.21 -3.50
N ASN A 171 -32.09 13.18 -2.17
CA ASN A 171 -31.47 14.18 -1.31
C ASN A 171 -30.20 13.67 -0.60
N ILE A 172 -29.51 12.68 -1.18
CA ILE A 172 -28.25 12.15 -0.67
C ILE A 172 -27.12 12.54 -1.62
N LEU A 173 -26.06 13.14 -1.06
CA LEU A 173 -24.78 13.31 -1.75
C LEU A 173 -23.91 12.10 -1.44
N LYS A 174 -23.42 11.45 -2.49
CA LYS A 174 -22.58 10.26 -2.40
C LYS A 174 -21.17 10.63 -2.82
N VAL A 175 -20.19 10.32 -1.98
CA VAL A 175 -18.77 10.53 -2.25
C VAL A 175 -18.07 9.20 -2.11
N ARG A 176 -17.35 8.80 -3.15
CA ARG A 176 -16.44 7.66 -3.09
C ARG A 176 -15.07 8.12 -3.51
N LEU A 177 -14.08 7.84 -2.66
CA LEU A 177 -12.68 8.07 -2.98
C LEU A 177 -12.06 6.73 -3.33
N TYR A 178 -11.36 6.71 -4.46
CA TYR A 178 -10.66 5.52 -4.93
C TYR A 178 -9.17 5.80 -5.01
N GLU A 179 -8.36 4.90 -4.47
CA GLU A 179 -6.93 4.85 -4.77
C GLU A 179 -6.74 4.13 -6.11
N ARG A 180 -6.14 4.83 -7.07
CA ARG A 180 -5.85 4.29 -8.41
C ARG A 180 -4.49 3.65 -8.39
N LEU A 181 -4.49 2.33 -8.29
CA LEU A 181 -3.27 1.62 -8.10
C LEU A 181 -2.67 1.20 -9.46
N HIS A 182 -1.35 1.26 -9.51
CA HIS A 182 -0.58 1.09 -10.74
C HIS A 182 -0.56 -0.38 -11.16
N GLN A 183 -0.80 -0.63 -12.44
CA GLN A 183 -0.30 -1.84 -13.07
C GLN A 183 1.02 -1.47 -13.72
N GLU A 184 2.14 -1.81 -13.10
CA GLU A 184 3.30 -2.06 -13.94
C GLU A 184 2.93 -3.26 -14.81
N ALA A 185 3.10 -3.15 -16.13
CA ALA A 185 2.79 -4.21 -17.08
C ALA A 185 3.29 -5.55 -16.49
N PRO A 186 2.46 -6.62 -16.48
CA PRO A 186 2.82 -7.82 -15.75
C PRO A 186 4.19 -8.27 -16.21
N PHE A 187 5.18 -8.17 -15.31
CA PHE A 187 6.47 -8.78 -15.54
C PHE A 187 6.23 -10.29 -15.59
N PRO A 188 6.88 -11.01 -16.51
CA PRO A 188 6.78 -12.46 -16.55
C PRO A 188 7.13 -13.04 -15.18
N ILE A 189 6.25 -13.89 -14.65
CA ILE A 189 6.51 -14.66 -13.42
C ILE A 189 6.65 -16.11 -13.85
N THR A 190 7.80 -16.71 -13.62
CA THR A 190 8.03 -18.14 -13.86
C THR A 190 8.15 -18.91 -12.56
N VAL A 191 7.65 -20.13 -12.52
CA VAL A 191 7.90 -21.12 -11.46
C VAL A 191 8.56 -22.33 -12.11
N ASN A 192 9.78 -22.68 -11.69
CA ASN A 192 10.57 -23.76 -12.27
C ASN A 192 10.58 -23.69 -13.81
N GLU A 193 10.96 -22.51 -14.34
CA GLU A 193 11.00 -22.19 -15.77
C GLU A 193 9.64 -22.11 -16.50
N ARG A 194 8.54 -22.53 -15.87
CA ARG A 194 7.19 -22.42 -16.46
C ARG A 194 6.59 -21.03 -16.21
N LEU A 195 6.20 -20.35 -17.28
CA LEU A 195 5.49 -19.07 -17.21
C LEU A 195 4.11 -19.24 -16.57
N LEU A 196 3.84 -18.43 -15.54
CA LEU A 196 2.53 -18.38 -14.89
C LEU A 196 1.55 -17.53 -15.68
N SER A 197 0.31 -17.99 -15.76
CA SER A 197 -0.82 -17.25 -16.32
C SER A 197 -1.83 -16.92 -15.23
N PHE A 198 -2.21 -15.65 -15.13
CA PHE A 198 -3.17 -15.19 -14.13
C PHE A 198 -4.43 -14.66 -14.80
N SER A 199 -5.59 -15.10 -14.31
CA SER A 199 -6.90 -14.56 -14.73
C SER A 199 -7.10 -13.11 -14.27
N PHE A 200 -6.48 -12.75 -13.14
CA PHE A 200 -6.36 -11.40 -12.63
C PHE A 200 -4.88 -11.07 -12.46
N SER A 201 -4.36 -10.07 -13.16
CA SER A 201 -2.91 -9.84 -13.19
C SER A 201 -2.35 -9.48 -11.80
N PRO A 202 -1.12 -9.90 -11.48
CA PRO A 202 -0.38 -9.42 -10.32
C PRO A 202 -0.28 -7.88 -10.32
N LEU A 203 -0.17 -7.30 -9.12
CA LEU A 203 -0.16 -5.85 -8.90
C LEU A 203 1.08 -5.43 -8.11
N LEU A 204 1.52 -4.19 -8.27
CA LEU A 204 2.57 -3.61 -7.44
C LEU A 204 1.95 -2.73 -6.35
N ILE A 205 2.09 -3.10 -5.09
CA ILE A 205 1.64 -2.31 -3.93
C ILE A 205 2.83 -2.08 -3.01
N GLN A 206 3.15 -0.81 -2.70
CA GLN A 206 4.31 -0.43 -1.87
C GLN A 206 5.60 -1.15 -2.32
N ASN A 207 5.86 -1.16 -3.63
CA ASN A 207 7.01 -1.81 -4.26
C ASN A 207 7.09 -3.34 -4.03
N LYS A 208 5.99 -4.00 -3.67
CA LYS A 208 5.89 -5.44 -3.53
C LYS A 208 4.86 -6.02 -4.50
N THR A 209 5.23 -7.14 -5.11
CA THR A 209 4.35 -7.88 -6.03
C THR A 209 3.26 -8.59 -5.24
N MET A 210 2.02 -8.21 -5.48
CA MET A 210 0.82 -8.84 -4.97
C MET A 210 0.28 -9.80 -6.03
N VAL A 211 0.03 -11.05 -5.66
CA VAL A 211 -0.57 -12.06 -6.56
C VAL A 211 -1.95 -12.48 -6.10
N PRO A 212 -2.88 -12.78 -7.02
CA PRO A 212 -4.16 -13.40 -6.67
C PRO A 212 -3.91 -14.83 -6.16
N LEU A 213 -4.15 -15.06 -4.88
CA LEU A 213 -3.82 -16.32 -4.19
C LEU A 213 -4.45 -17.55 -4.85
N HIS A 214 -5.72 -17.47 -5.26
CA HIS A 214 -6.41 -18.59 -5.91
C HIS A 214 -5.77 -18.95 -7.26
N SER A 215 -5.59 -17.97 -8.14
CA SER A 215 -4.99 -18.21 -9.46
C SER A 215 -3.54 -18.66 -9.32
N PHE A 216 -2.79 -18.13 -8.36
CA PHE A 216 -1.45 -18.61 -8.06
C PHE A 216 -1.46 -20.09 -7.61
N ALA A 217 -2.34 -20.45 -6.66
CA ALA A 217 -2.48 -21.83 -6.17
C ALA A 217 -2.82 -22.81 -7.29
N GLU A 218 -3.77 -22.45 -8.17
CA GLU A 218 -4.10 -23.26 -9.37
C GLU A 218 -2.89 -23.44 -10.28
N GLN A 219 -2.14 -22.37 -10.53
CA GLN A 219 -0.96 -22.44 -11.39
C GLN A 219 0.08 -23.40 -10.82
N ILE A 220 0.36 -23.36 -9.51
CA ILE A 220 1.35 -24.27 -8.88
C ILE A 220 0.74 -25.61 -8.43
N GLU A 221 -0.50 -25.92 -8.81
CA GLU A 221 -1.19 -27.17 -8.43
C GLU A 221 -1.30 -27.38 -6.90
N ALA A 222 -1.37 -26.27 -6.15
CA ALA A 222 -1.59 -26.28 -4.71
C ALA A 222 -3.09 -26.32 -4.37
N GLN A 223 -3.42 -26.96 -3.25
CA GLN A 223 -4.78 -26.99 -2.74
C GLN A 223 -5.03 -25.75 -1.87
N LEU A 224 -6.17 -25.08 -2.10
CA LEU A 224 -6.59 -23.93 -1.32
C LEU A 224 -7.87 -24.26 -0.53
N ILE A 225 -7.85 -24.05 0.78
CA ILE A 225 -9.00 -24.28 1.67
C ILE A 225 -9.37 -22.96 2.34
N TYR A 226 -10.60 -22.51 2.10
CA TYR A 226 -11.14 -21.28 2.69
C TYR A 226 -12.02 -21.61 3.91
N LEU A 227 -11.71 -21.01 5.06
CA LEU A 227 -12.48 -21.14 6.29
C LEU A 227 -13.17 -19.79 6.59
N PRO A 228 -14.39 -19.56 6.08
CA PRO A 228 -15.05 -18.26 6.12
C PRO A 228 -15.30 -17.75 7.53
N GLU A 229 -15.70 -18.64 8.45
CA GLU A 229 -16.04 -18.31 9.83
C GLU A 229 -14.85 -17.73 10.62
N SER A 230 -13.63 -18.09 10.23
CA SER A 230 -12.41 -17.67 10.91
C SER A 230 -11.53 -16.71 10.10
N ASN A 231 -11.97 -16.29 8.89
CA ASN A 231 -11.16 -15.49 7.96
C ASN A 231 -9.79 -16.12 7.62
N LEU A 232 -9.69 -17.45 7.72
CA LEU A 232 -8.45 -18.17 7.44
C LEU A 232 -8.46 -18.77 6.03
N VAL A 233 -7.32 -18.71 5.37
CA VAL A 233 -7.07 -19.40 4.11
C VAL A 233 -5.86 -20.29 4.28
N THR A 234 -6.01 -21.58 3.98
CA THR A 234 -4.90 -22.53 4.03
C THR A 234 -4.48 -22.89 2.62
N LEU A 235 -3.19 -22.78 2.34
CA LEU A 235 -2.57 -23.22 1.10
C LEU A 235 -1.69 -24.44 1.40
N GLN A 236 -1.91 -25.53 0.66
CA GLN A 236 -1.13 -26.76 0.74
C GLN A 236 -0.43 -27.01 -0.58
N TYR A 237 0.89 -27.05 -0.58
CA TYR A 237 1.72 -27.38 -1.74
C TYR A 237 2.70 -28.50 -1.36
N GLY A 238 2.48 -29.71 -1.90
CA GLY A 238 3.16 -30.91 -1.43
C GLY A 238 2.92 -31.10 0.08
N GLU A 239 3.99 -31.22 0.86
CA GLU A 239 3.95 -31.31 2.33
C GLU A 239 3.84 -29.94 3.00
N GLN A 240 4.14 -28.85 2.27
CA GLN A 240 4.17 -27.51 2.83
C GLN A 240 2.75 -27.02 3.04
N LYS A 241 2.43 -26.68 4.28
CA LYS A 241 1.15 -26.13 4.68
C LYS A 241 1.37 -24.75 5.29
N ILE A 242 0.66 -23.77 4.76
CA ILE A 242 0.65 -22.41 5.31
C ILE A 242 -0.78 -21.95 5.52
N THR A 243 -0.99 -21.13 6.54
CA THR A 243 -2.29 -20.53 6.85
C THR A 243 -2.17 -19.03 6.88
N ILE A 244 -3.06 -18.33 6.19
CA ILE A 244 -3.13 -16.88 6.13
C ILE A 244 -4.40 -16.45 6.87
N ASP A 245 -4.23 -15.69 7.95
CA ASP A 245 -5.31 -14.95 8.59
C ASP A 245 -5.48 -13.62 7.88
N MET A 246 -6.59 -13.49 7.13
CA MET A 246 -6.86 -12.29 6.34
C MET A 246 -7.30 -11.11 7.19
N ALA A 247 -7.82 -11.33 8.41
CA ALA A 247 -8.31 -10.25 9.27
C ALA A 247 -7.13 -9.44 9.83
N VAL A 248 -6.02 -10.11 10.14
CA VAL A 248 -4.80 -9.47 10.67
C VAL A 248 -3.62 -9.51 9.70
N SER A 249 -3.83 -9.98 8.46
CA SER A 249 -2.78 -10.12 7.43
C SER A 249 -1.56 -10.89 7.93
N LYS A 250 -1.79 -12.01 8.62
CA LYS A 250 -0.72 -12.83 9.21
C LYS A 250 -0.59 -14.13 8.46
N LEU A 251 0.63 -14.49 8.07
CA LEU A 251 0.97 -15.80 7.51
C LEU A 251 1.59 -16.65 8.62
N GLU A 252 1.11 -17.87 8.76
CA GLU A 252 1.58 -18.87 9.71
C GLU A 252 2.04 -20.12 8.97
N LYS A 253 3.17 -20.68 9.41
CA LYS A 253 3.70 -21.96 9.00
C LYS A 253 4.34 -22.64 10.19
N ASP A 254 3.84 -23.82 10.55
CA ASP A 254 4.24 -24.53 11.75
C ASP A 254 4.14 -23.62 12.99
N GLU A 255 5.23 -23.41 13.73
CA GLU A 255 5.29 -22.50 14.88
C GLU A 255 5.69 -21.05 14.51
N ASN A 256 6.04 -20.80 13.25
CA ASN A 256 6.49 -19.48 12.79
C ASN A 256 5.32 -18.66 12.24
N SER A 257 5.31 -17.37 12.53
CA SER A 257 4.36 -16.43 11.95
C SER A 257 5.01 -15.12 11.55
N ILE A 258 4.51 -14.52 10.46
CA ILE A 258 4.95 -13.23 9.95
C ILE A 258 3.72 -12.35 9.67
N ILE A 259 3.82 -11.05 9.95
CA ILE A 259 2.85 -10.08 9.48
C ILE A 259 3.21 -9.72 8.03
N LEU A 260 2.22 -9.81 7.14
CA LEU A 260 2.38 -9.51 5.73
C LEU A 260 2.28 -8.01 5.51
N GLU A 261 3.32 -7.47 4.88
CA GLU A 261 3.38 -6.07 4.45
C GLU A 261 3.70 -6.04 2.95
N PRO A 262 2.85 -5.53 2.06
CA PRO A 262 1.56 -4.91 2.37
C PRO A 262 0.56 -5.92 2.91
N ALA A 263 -0.36 -5.43 3.74
CA ALA A 263 -1.50 -6.19 4.22
C ALA A 263 -2.23 -6.90 3.07
N VAL A 264 -2.78 -8.08 3.37
CA VAL A 264 -3.63 -8.86 2.45
C VAL A 264 -4.86 -8.04 2.09
N ARG A 265 -5.24 -8.01 0.80
CA ARG A 265 -6.40 -7.24 0.33
C ARG A 265 -7.30 -8.09 -0.55
N SER A 266 -8.61 -7.94 -0.39
CA SER A 266 -9.57 -8.44 -1.37
C SER A 266 -9.79 -7.38 -2.45
N LEU A 267 -9.38 -7.66 -3.69
CA LEU A 267 -9.51 -6.77 -4.84
C LEU A 267 -10.30 -7.48 -5.94
N ASN A 268 -11.45 -6.92 -6.33
CA ASN A 268 -12.35 -7.53 -7.33
C ASN A 268 -12.64 -9.01 -7.05
N ASN A 269 -12.91 -9.35 -5.78
CA ASN A 269 -13.13 -10.73 -5.33
C ASN A 269 -11.91 -11.66 -5.43
N HIS A 270 -10.69 -11.12 -5.53
CA HIS A 270 -9.43 -11.85 -5.49
C HIS A 270 -8.66 -11.49 -4.22
N ILE A 271 -8.21 -12.50 -3.48
CA ILE A 271 -7.34 -12.31 -2.32
C ILE A 271 -5.93 -12.08 -2.84
N MET A 272 -5.41 -10.87 -2.62
CA MET A 272 -4.09 -10.45 -3.07
C MET A 272 -3.09 -10.59 -1.93
N VAL A 273 -2.03 -11.37 -2.17
CA VAL A 273 -1.01 -11.71 -1.17
C VAL A 273 0.37 -11.32 -1.68
N PRO A 274 1.29 -10.82 -0.81
CA PRO A 274 2.67 -10.57 -1.20
C PRO A 274 3.36 -11.85 -1.68
N LEU A 275 3.80 -11.86 -2.94
CA LEU A 275 4.35 -13.04 -3.60
C LEU A 275 5.62 -13.54 -2.90
N ARG A 276 6.55 -12.65 -2.56
CA ARG A 276 7.83 -13.04 -1.94
C ARG A 276 7.60 -13.79 -0.63
N ASP A 277 6.77 -13.23 0.25
CA ASP A 277 6.47 -13.82 1.56
C ASP A 277 5.77 -15.19 1.40
N LEU A 278 4.88 -15.30 0.41
CA LEU A 278 4.24 -16.55 0.03
C LEU A 278 5.24 -17.62 -0.42
N ILE A 279 6.17 -17.29 -1.33
CA ILE A 279 7.16 -18.23 -1.85
C ILE A 279 8.12 -18.71 -0.75
N VAL A 280 8.63 -17.77 0.06
CA VAL A 280 9.53 -18.10 1.17
C VAL A 280 8.84 -19.03 2.17
N ALA A 281 7.57 -18.76 2.49
CA ALA A 281 6.80 -19.63 3.37
C ALA A 281 6.61 -21.03 2.77
N LEU A 282 6.40 -21.16 1.45
CA LEU A 282 6.37 -22.46 0.78
C LEU A 282 7.73 -23.16 0.68
N GLY A 283 8.81 -22.57 1.24
CA GLY A 283 10.16 -23.13 1.20
C GLY A 283 10.83 -22.97 -0.17
N GLY A 284 10.33 -22.05 -1.00
CA GLY A 284 10.91 -21.73 -2.30
C GLY A 284 11.87 -20.56 -2.27
N GLU A 285 12.53 -20.34 -3.39
CA GLU A 285 13.37 -19.19 -3.67
C GLU A 285 12.72 -18.29 -4.72
N ILE A 286 13.00 -16.99 -4.65
CA ILE A 286 12.44 -15.99 -5.56
C ILE A 286 13.50 -14.94 -5.90
N ASP A 287 13.74 -14.77 -7.20
CA ASP A 287 14.68 -13.81 -7.75
C ASP A 287 13.99 -12.80 -8.68
N TRP A 288 14.54 -11.57 -8.71
CA TRP A 288 14.10 -10.51 -9.61
C TRP A 288 15.23 -10.17 -10.57
N ASN A 289 14.94 -10.30 -11.87
CA ASN A 289 15.88 -9.90 -12.91
C ASN A 289 15.57 -8.47 -13.39
N GLU A 290 16.45 -7.53 -13.04
CA GLU A 290 16.34 -6.12 -13.43
C GLU A 290 16.37 -5.89 -14.95
N THR A 291 17.11 -6.74 -15.69
CA THR A 291 17.32 -6.56 -17.13
C THR A 291 16.11 -7.02 -17.93
N SER A 292 15.59 -8.22 -17.64
CA SER A 292 14.41 -8.77 -18.30
C SER A 292 13.11 -8.32 -17.66
N ARG A 293 13.15 -7.65 -16.50
CA ARG A 293 11.99 -7.30 -15.68
C ARG A 293 11.09 -8.52 -15.50
N SER A 294 11.64 -9.56 -14.88
CA SER A 294 10.94 -10.82 -14.66
C SER A 294 11.22 -11.37 -13.26
N ILE A 295 10.23 -12.06 -12.71
CA ILE A 295 10.37 -12.81 -11.46
C ILE A 295 10.59 -14.29 -11.81
N THR A 296 11.56 -14.91 -11.18
CA THR A 296 11.79 -16.35 -11.26
C THR A 296 11.66 -16.97 -9.89
N ILE A 297 10.83 -17.99 -9.80
CA ILE A 297 10.51 -18.73 -8.59
C ILE A 297 11.02 -20.15 -8.74
N TYR A 298 11.63 -20.66 -7.68
CA TYR A 298 12.04 -22.05 -7.56
C TYR A 298 11.26 -22.67 -6.40
N LEU A 299 10.50 -23.72 -6.68
CA LEU A 299 9.74 -24.48 -5.70
C LEU A 299 10.06 -25.96 -5.88
N SER A 300 10.44 -26.66 -4.81
CA SER A 300 10.63 -28.11 -4.88
C SER A 300 9.29 -28.77 -5.20
N THR A 301 9.19 -29.46 -6.33
CA THR A 301 7.94 -30.15 -6.66
C THR A 301 7.76 -31.35 -5.73
N PRO A 302 6.51 -31.78 -5.48
CA PRO A 302 6.24 -33.04 -4.80
C PRO A 302 6.90 -34.25 -5.51
N GLU A 303 7.07 -34.16 -6.83
CA GLU A 303 7.67 -35.21 -7.66
C GLU A 303 9.20 -35.29 -7.49
N ASP A 304 9.89 -34.14 -7.43
CA ASP A 304 11.35 -34.07 -7.23
C ASP A 304 11.79 -34.73 -5.91
N LYS A 305 10.98 -34.60 -4.84
CA LYS A 305 11.27 -35.22 -3.55
C LYS A 305 11.12 -36.75 -3.58
N SER A 306 10.09 -37.26 -4.24
CA SER A 306 9.91 -38.71 -4.38
C SER A 306 11.02 -39.35 -5.23
N ALA A 307 11.52 -38.64 -6.25
CA ALA A 307 12.69 -39.07 -7.02
C ALA A 307 13.98 -39.08 -6.18
N LEU A 308 14.18 -38.07 -5.33
CA LEU A 308 15.34 -37.99 -4.41
C LEU A 308 15.30 -39.07 -3.31
N GLU A 309 14.12 -39.40 -2.79
CA GLU A 309 13.95 -40.51 -1.82
C GLU A 309 14.22 -41.86 -2.49
N LEU A 310 13.71 -42.10 -3.70
CA LEU A 310 14.00 -43.31 -4.48
C LEU A 310 15.48 -43.47 -4.82
N GLU A 311 16.20 -42.39 -5.13
CA GLU A 311 17.66 -42.43 -5.33
C GLU A 311 18.40 -42.73 -4.02
N SER A 312 17.93 -42.20 -2.89
CA SER A 312 18.52 -42.44 -1.57
C SER A 312 18.36 -43.89 -1.08
N GLU A 313 17.23 -44.53 -1.38
CA GLU A 313 16.95 -45.94 -1.08
C GLU A 313 17.68 -46.91 -2.02
N SER A 314 18.08 -46.46 -3.22
CA SER A 314 18.77 -47.29 -4.22
C SER A 314 20.28 -47.46 -3.97
N LYS A 315 20.84 -46.73 -3.00
CA LYS A 315 22.27 -46.80 -2.68
C LYS A 315 22.52 -48.04 -1.81
N PRO A 316 23.35 -49.01 -2.25
CA PRO A 316 23.53 -50.25 -1.50
C PRO A 316 24.15 -49.95 -0.13
N GLU A 317 23.49 -50.46 0.91
CA GLU A 317 23.98 -50.48 2.29
C GLU A 317 25.30 -51.25 2.32
N LEU A 318 26.40 -50.58 2.66
CA LEU A 318 27.71 -51.21 2.83
C LEU A 318 27.58 -52.24 3.96
N GLU A 319 27.74 -53.53 3.63
CA GLU A 319 27.76 -54.60 4.63
C GLU A 319 28.76 -54.25 5.75
N PRO A 320 28.39 -54.41 7.04
CA PRO A 320 29.31 -54.16 8.13
C PRO A 320 30.45 -55.18 8.10
N ALA A 321 31.68 -54.66 8.08
CA ALA A 321 32.90 -55.45 8.11
C ALA A 321 32.91 -56.42 9.29
N LEU A 322 33.28 -57.68 9.01
CA LEU A 322 33.49 -58.74 9.99
C LEU A 322 34.35 -58.27 11.17
N HIS A 323 33.76 -58.32 12.36
CA HIS A 323 34.46 -58.20 13.63
C HIS A 323 35.54 -59.30 13.76
N PHE A 324 36.80 -58.90 13.82
CA PHE A 324 37.88 -59.73 14.38
C PHE A 324 38.01 -59.38 15.87
N GLU A 325 37.84 -60.37 16.74
CA GLU A 325 38.21 -60.26 18.16
C GLU A 325 39.74 -60.30 18.30
N PRO A 326 40.37 -59.40 19.09
CA PRO A 326 41.77 -59.58 19.45
C PRO A 326 41.92 -60.47 20.70
N GLU A 327 42.80 -61.47 20.57
CA GLU A 327 43.32 -62.29 21.66
C GLU A 327 43.93 -61.45 22.78
N SER A 328 43.70 -61.90 24.01
CA SER A 328 44.28 -61.38 25.25
C SER A 328 45.81 -61.46 25.25
N ALA A 329 46.48 -60.32 25.48
CA ALA A 329 47.86 -60.30 25.93
C ALA A 329 48.03 -59.27 27.05
N SER A 330 48.62 -59.75 28.14
CA SER A 330 48.90 -59.10 29.41
C SER A 330 49.84 -57.90 29.32
N ALA A 331 49.59 -56.90 30.16
CA ALA A 331 50.43 -55.74 30.41
C ALA A 331 51.85 -56.09 30.91
N PRO A 332 52.81 -55.19 30.67
CA PRO A 332 53.58 -54.69 31.81
C PRO A 332 53.82 -53.17 31.81
N GLU A 333 53.81 -52.68 33.05
CA GLU A 333 54.58 -51.60 33.70
C GLU A 333 54.66 -50.17 33.15
N GLU A 334 54.34 -49.25 34.06
CA GLU A 334 54.39 -47.80 34.00
C GLU A 334 55.84 -47.28 34.01
N GLU A 335 56.12 -46.27 33.18
CA GLU A 335 57.14 -45.25 33.49
C GLU A 335 56.56 -43.86 33.17
N GLU A 336 56.58 -43.01 34.20
CA GLU A 336 56.15 -41.62 34.23
C GLU A 336 57.05 -40.73 33.36
N VAL A 337 56.47 -39.83 32.56
CA VAL A 337 57.14 -38.59 32.15
C VAL A 337 56.16 -37.41 32.13
N GLU A 338 56.30 -36.59 33.18
CA GLU A 338 56.07 -35.16 33.33
C GLU A 338 55.59 -34.35 32.09
N TRP A 339 54.42 -33.71 32.21
CA TRP A 339 54.05 -32.53 31.43
C TRP A 339 53.79 -31.35 32.36
N ARG A 340 54.61 -30.31 32.22
CA ARG A 340 54.52 -29.03 32.94
C ARG A 340 53.22 -28.30 32.61
N GLU A 341 52.45 -27.99 33.64
CA GLU A 341 51.37 -26.99 33.63
C GLU A 341 51.91 -25.59 33.32
N ARG A 342 51.12 -24.82 32.59
CA ARG A 342 51.21 -23.35 32.61
C ARG A 342 49.80 -22.80 32.75
N ASP A 343 49.43 -22.61 34.01
CA ASP A 343 48.27 -21.86 34.46
C ASP A 343 48.47 -20.34 34.30
N ASP A 344 47.33 -19.67 34.40
CA ASP A 344 47.11 -18.25 34.73
C ASP A 344 47.12 -17.23 33.59
N LEU A 345 45.92 -16.72 33.23
CA LEU A 345 45.35 -15.54 33.90
C LEU A 345 44.00 -15.15 33.28
N GLU A 346 42.91 -15.39 34.02
CA GLU A 346 41.74 -14.51 34.01
C GLU A 346 42.08 -13.18 34.69
N GLN A 347 41.61 -12.04 34.17
CA GLN A 347 40.72 -11.12 34.90
C GLN A 347 40.40 -9.81 34.16
N SER A 348 39.08 -9.54 34.13
CA SER A 348 38.40 -8.26 34.40
C SER A 348 38.36 -7.13 33.36
N PHE A 349 37.11 -6.93 32.90
CA PHE A 349 36.40 -5.69 32.59
C PHE A 349 37.05 -4.33 32.93
N ARG A 350 37.05 -3.44 31.94
CA ARG A 350 36.69 -2.01 32.10
C ARG A 350 36.22 -1.40 30.77
N LEU A 351 35.01 -0.84 30.79
CA LEU A 351 34.48 0.08 29.79
C LEU A 351 35.20 1.43 29.96
N GLU A 352 35.79 1.96 28.90
CA GLU A 352 36.19 3.37 28.84
C GLU A 352 35.20 4.15 27.97
N GLU A 353 34.52 5.07 28.63
CA GLU A 353 33.74 6.17 28.04
C GLU A 353 34.71 7.18 27.42
N VAL A 354 34.45 7.58 26.17
CA VAL A 354 35.12 8.71 25.51
C VAL A 354 34.22 9.93 25.65
N PHE A 355 34.61 10.88 26.50
CA PHE A 355 34.04 12.24 26.53
C PHE A 355 34.92 13.18 25.70
N ASP A 356 34.27 14.00 24.86
CA ASP A 356 34.92 15.15 24.23
C ASP A 356 35.05 16.32 25.21
N GLN A 357 36.11 17.10 25.00
CA GLN A 357 36.43 18.30 25.73
C GLN A 357 35.74 19.51 25.09
N ASN A 358 34.53 19.85 25.54
CA ASN A 358 34.00 21.21 25.49
C ASN A 358 32.84 21.38 26.48
N GLY A 359 33.19 21.53 27.76
CA GLY A 359 32.25 21.88 28.81
C GLY A 359 31.78 23.33 28.72
N SER A 360 30.53 23.54 28.33
CA SER A 360 29.63 24.49 29.00
C SER A 360 28.19 24.28 28.57
N THR A 361 27.39 23.77 29.49
CA THR A 361 25.92 23.83 29.48
C THR A 361 25.45 25.22 29.91
N LEU A 362 24.33 25.68 29.35
CA LEU A 362 23.26 26.36 30.10
C LEU A 362 21.97 26.38 29.27
N PHE A 363 20.91 25.88 29.88
CA PHE A 363 19.51 25.98 29.49
C PHE A 363 19.10 27.45 29.35
N ASP A 364 18.27 27.78 28.35
CA ASP A 364 17.12 28.68 28.60
C ASP A 364 16.01 28.55 27.55
N PHE A 365 14.77 28.71 28.02
CA PHE A 365 13.50 28.75 27.28
C PHE A 365 13.35 30.08 26.52
N HIS A 366 12.75 30.08 25.31
CA HIS A 366 11.46 30.75 25.08
C HIS A 366 10.94 30.65 23.64
N GLU A 367 9.60 30.62 23.57
CA GLU A 367 8.74 30.88 22.41
C GLU A 367 9.01 32.25 21.76
N GLN A 368 8.81 32.32 20.45
CA GLN A 368 8.01 33.35 19.78
C GLN A 368 7.46 32.85 18.46
#